data_AF-A0AAV0W5D7-F1
#
_entry.id   AF-A0AAV0W5D7-F1
#
_cell.length_a   1.000
_cell.length_b   1.000
_cell.length_c   1.000
_cell.angle_alpha   90.00
_cell.angle_beta   90.00
_cell.angle_gamma   90.00
#
_symmetry.space_group_name_H-M   'P 1'
#
loop_
_entity.id
_entity.type
_entity.pdbx_description
1 polymer ?
#
loop_
_entity_poly.entity_id
_entity_poly.type
_entity_poly.pdbx_seq_one_letter_code
_entity_poly.pdbx_strand_id
1 'polypeptide(L)'
;MNQISKIIKTDIDTLKTKHFQNKNEIERNEFIEIMLNKFPNFSRHGMFVLALQYKKHGMYKEVSDNLFRSILQDELKRELFVGFDGLEINFKQRNLDKKDGYLERSSAFKALKSAKLPFSTEIINMLLERFAHRETNKVDYVDLLEYLNYTINPTPGAQGLSKDTLLYRKPNEASVRVCEFVNDLRKLL
;
A
#
# COMPACT_ATOMS: atom_id res chain seq x y z
N MET A 1 4.54 -39.68 -17.55
CA MET A 1 4.17 -39.37 -16.15
C MET A 1 5.11 -38.28 -15.65
N ASN A 2 4.57 -37.07 -15.46
CA ASN A 2 5.30 -35.83 -15.30
C ASN A 2 6.07 -35.84 -13.96
N GLN A 3 7.36 -35.46 -13.92
CA GLN A 3 8.12 -35.40 -12.65
C GLN A 3 7.44 -34.51 -11.59
N ILE A 4 6.61 -33.57 -12.06
CA ILE A 4 5.72 -32.74 -11.26
C ILE A 4 4.78 -33.62 -10.42
N SER A 5 4.16 -34.68 -10.95
CA SER A 5 3.15 -35.47 -10.22
C SER A 5 3.69 -36.32 -9.07
N LYS A 6 4.99 -36.63 -9.05
CA LYS A 6 5.63 -37.31 -7.90
C LYS A 6 6.00 -36.33 -6.77
N ILE A 7 6.12 -35.04 -7.07
CA ILE A 7 6.41 -33.97 -6.10
C ILE A 7 5.15 -33.62 -5.26
N ILE A 8 3.95 -33.83 -5.85
CA ILE A 8 2.61 -33.39 -5.37
C ILE A 8 2.15 -34.02 -4.05
N LYS A 9 2.70 -35.17 -3.62
CA LYS A 9 2.38 -35.77 -2.30
C LYS A 9 3.35 -35.39 -1.19
N THR A 10 4.24 -34.43 -1.44
CA THR A 10 5.02 -33.84 -0.36
C THR A 10 4.18 -32.77 0.30
N ASP A 11 3.43 -33.22 1.30
CA ASP A 11 2.51 -32.49 2.16
C ASP A 11 2.82 -30.98 2.24
N ILE A 12 1.99 -30.18 1.56
CA ILE A 12 2.07 -28.72 1.61
C ILE A 12 2.01 -28.23 3.06
N ASP A 13 1.32 -28.97 3.95
CA ASP A 13 1.25 -28.63 5.36
C ASP A 13 2.59 -28.87 6.04
N THR A 14 3.34 -29.91 5.68
CA THR A 14 4.76 -30.07 6.07
C THR A 14 5.63 -28.94 5.54
N LEU A 15 5.41 -28.45 4.31
CA LEU A 15 6.15 -27.29 3.78
C LEU A 15 5.87 -26.03 4.63
N LYS A 16 4.61 -25.79 4.99
CA LYS A 16 4.20 -24.64 5.80
C LYS A 16 4.68 -24.75 7.26
N THR A 17 4.51 -25.91 7.88
CA THR A 17 4.76 -26.12 9.31
C THR A 17 6.24 -26.37 9.61
N LYS A 18 6.91 -27.24 8.85
CA LYS A 18 8.28 -27.67 9.13
C LYS A 18 9.33 -26.75 8.52
N HIS A 19 9.14 -26.36 7.27
CA HIS A 19 10.15 -25.60 6.54
C HIS A 19 9.98 -24.09 6.73
N PHE A 20 8.75 -23.58 6.60
CA PHE A 20 8.45 -22.17 6.83
C PHE A 20 8.05 -21.83 8.28
N GLN A 21 8.02 -22.82 9.18
CA GLN A 21 7.75 -22.62 10.62
C GLN A 21 6.46 -21.84 10.90
N ASN A 22 5.43 -22.02 10.08
CA ASN A 22 4.18 -21.26 10.11
C ASN A 22 4.32 -19.73 9.96
N LYS A 23 5.52 -19.22 9.62
CA LYS A 23 5.71 -17.79 9.37
C LYS A 23 4.87 -17.34 8.17
N ASN A 24 4.21 -16.20 8.30
CA ASN A 24 3.47 -15.60 7.19
C ASN A 24 4.40 -14.97 6.14
N GLU A 25 5.57 -14.55 6.59
CA GLU A 25 6.60 -13.86 5.81
C GLU A 25 7.98 -14.32 6.26
N ILE A 26 8.92 -14.41 5.33
CA ILE A 26 10.35 -14.71 5.59
C ILE A 26 11.23 -13.91 4.66
N GLU A 27 12.52 -13.75 5.00
CA GLU A 27 13.47 -13.09 4.13
C GLU A 27 13.69 -13.90 2.83
N ARG A 28 13.96 -13.24 1.70
CA ARG A 28 14.03 -13.84 0.37
C ARG A 28 15.13 -14.88 0.27
N ASN A 29 16.31 -14.64 0.83
CA ASN A 29 17.37 -15.63 0.81
C ASN A 29 16.99 -16.83 1.68
N GLU A 30 16.34 -16.62 2.83
CA GLU A 30 15.76 -17.72 3.63
C GLU A 30 14.75 -18.54 2.79
N PHE A 31 13.87 -17.88 2.04
CA PHE A 31 12.95 -18.54 1.11
C PHE A 31 13.68 -19.33 0.02
N ILE A 32 14.66 -18.74 -0.64
CA ILE A 32 15.42 -19.37 -1.73
C ILE A 32 16.15 -20.61 -1.22
N GLU A 33 16.81 -20.53 -0.07
CA GLU A 33 17.55 -21.67 0.50
C GLU A 33 16.61 -22.80 0.94
N ILE A 34 15.46 -22.50 1.55
CA ILE A 34 14.44 -23.49 1.86
C ILE A 34 13.96 -24.21 0.58
N MET A 35 13.68 -23.44 -0.46
CA MET A 35 13.15 -23.96 -1.72
C MET A 35 14.19 -24.76 -2.52
N LEU A 36 15.45 -24.34 -2.55
CA LEU A 36 16.53 -25.10 -3.17
C LEU A 36 16.78 -26.43 -2.45
N ASN A 37 16.75 -26.44 -1.12
CA ASN A 37 16.86 -27.66 -0.33
C ASN A 37 15.71 -28.63 -0.60
N LYS A 38 14.49 -28.12 -0.81
CA LYS A 38 13.31 -28.95 -1.06
C LYS A 38 13.21 -29.44 -2.51
N PHE A 39 13.63 -28.60 -3.45
CA PHE A 39 13.51 -28.84 -4.87
C PHE A 39 14.88 -28.63 -5.56
N PRO A 40 15.85 -29.53 -5.30
CA PRO A 40 17.24 -29.36 -5.74
C PRO A 40 17.43 -29.38 -7.27
N ASN A 41 16.43 -29.85 -8.01
CA ASN A 41 16.46 -29.87 -9.48
C ASN A 41 16.16 -28.50 -10.11
N PHE A 42 15.77 -27.49 -9.33
CA PHE A 42 15.50 -26.14 -9.82
C PHE A 42 16.73 -25.25 -9.66
N SER A 43 16.89 -24.28 -10.57
CA SER A 43 17.99 -23.33 -10.50
C SER A 43 17.74 -22.26 -9.44
N ARG A 44 18.82 -21.73 -8.84
CA ARG A 44 18.76 -20.57 -7.94
C ARG A 44 18.06 -19.38 -8.60
N HIS A 45 18.30 -19.15 -9.90
CA HIS A 45 17.62 -18.09 -10.64
C HIS A 45 16.10 -18.31 -10.68
N GLY A 46 15.64 -19.54 -10.94
CA GLY A 46 14.22 -19.89 -10.88
C GLY A 46 13.60 -19.63 -9.50
N MET A 47 14.31 -19.98 -8.43
CA MET A 47 13.87 -19.70 -7.06
C MET A 47 13.84 -18.22 -6.72
N PHE A 48 14.79 -17.44 -7.25
CA PHE A 48 14.80 -15.99 -7.12
C PHE A 48 13.59 -15.35 -7.82
N VAL A 49 13.30 -15.77 -9.06
CA VAL A 49 12.12 -15.29 -9.81
C VAL A 49 10.83 -15.64 -9.05
N LEU A 50 10.73 -16.85 -8.52
CA LEU A 50 9.61 -17.27 -7.68
C LEU A 50 9.47 -16.40 -6.43
N ALA A 51 10.58 -16.12 -5.74
CA ALA A 51 10.57 -15.25 -4.57
C ALA A 51 10.14 -13.80 -4.90
N LEU A 52 10.47 -13.30 -6.10
CA LEU A 52 10.02 -12.00 -6.58
C LEU A 52 8.51 -11.96 -6.83
N GLN A 53 7.93 -13.04 -7.35
CA GLN A 53 6.49 -13.17 -7.57
C GLN A 53 5.69 -13.00 -6.25
N TYR A 54 6.25 -13.50 -5.16
CA TYR A 54 5.64 -13.42 -3.82
C TYR A 54 6.24 -12.33 -2.94
N LYS A 55 7.04 -11.41 -3.49
CA LYS A 55 7.67 -10.33 -2.73
C LYS A 55 6.61 -9.50 -1.99
N LYS A 56 6.86 -9.22 -0.72
CA LYS A 56 6.11 -8.22 0.04
C LYS A 56 6.38 -6.85 -0.58
N HIS A 57 5.32 -6.21 -1.06
CA HIS A 57 5.41 -4.82 -1.50
C HIS A 57 5.87 -3.99 -0.32
N GLY A 58 6.98 -3.25 -0.49
CA GLY A 58 7.53 -2.43 0.58
C GLY A 58 6.49 -1.43 1.05
N MET A 59 6.22 -1.43 2.35
CA MET A 59 5.46 -0.35 2.95
C MET A 59 6.30 0.91 2.87
N TYR A 60 5.67 2.01 2.46
CA TYR A 60 6.30 3.32 2.54
C TYR A 60 6.71 3.60 3.98
N LYS A 61 7.76 4.41 4.18
CA LYS A 61 8.19 4.80 5.52
C LYS A 61 7.01 5.43 6.25
N GLU A 62 6.58 4.78 7.33
CA GLU A 62 5.56 5.35 8.19
C GLU A 62 6.09 6.64 8.80
N VAL A 63 5.30 7.70 8.64
CA VAL A 63 5.51 9.01 9.26
C VAL A 63 4.32 9.28 10.18
N SER A 64 4.55 10.04 11.25
CA SER A 64 3.47 10.50 12.12
C SER A 64 2.44 11.27 11.32
N ASP A 65 1.18 11.24 11.76
CA ASP A 65 0.10 11.93 11.06
C ASP A 65 0.36 13.44 10.94
N ASN A 66 0.83 14.09 12.00
CA ASN A 66 1.22 15.50 11.97
C ASN A 66 2.31 15.80 10.94
N LEU A 67 3.30 14.92 10.79
CA LEU A 67 4.35 15.09 9.79
C LEU A 67 3.81 14.87 8.38
N PHE A 68 2.95 13.87 8.19
CA PHE A 68 2.26 13.64 6.92
C PHE A 68 1.48 14.90 6.49
N ARG A 69 0.65 15.45 7.38
CA ARG A 69 -0.09 16.70 7.17
C ARG A 69 0.83 17.84 6.78
N SER A 70 1.92 18.02 7.53
CA SER A 70 2.86 19.12 7.32
C SER A 70 3.51 19.03 5.94
N ILE A 71 3.92 17.84 5.51
CA ILE A 71 4.51 17.61 4.19
C ILE A 71 3.50 17.95 3.08
N LEU A 72 2.25 17.51 3.21
CA LEU A 72 1.21 17.80 2.22
C LEU A 72 0.88 19.29 2.13
N GLN A 73 0.73 19.97 3.27
CA GLN A 73 0.44 21.39 3.29
C GLN A 73 1.61 22.23 2.77
N ASP A 74 2.85 21.88 3.10
CA ASP A 74 4.03 22.58 2.58
C ASP A 74 4.15 22.43 1.06
N GLU A 75 3.80 21.26 0.52
CA GLU A 75 3.75 21.06 -0.93
C GLU A 75 2.64 21.88 -1.59
N LEU A 76 1.45 21.93 -0.99
CA LEU A 76 0.35 22.78 -1.48
C LEU A 76 0.73 24.26 -1.47
N LYS A 77 1.41 24.73 -0.42
CA LYS A 77 1.93 26.11 -0.33
C LYS A 77 3.00 26.37 -1.39
N ARG A 78 3.93 25.43 -1.59
CA ARG A 78 5.00 25.53 -2.60
C ARG A 78 4.43 25.70 -4.01
N GLU A 79 3.35 24.99 -4.30
CA GLU A 79 2.65 25.03 -5.59
C GLU A 79 1.51 26.06 -5.64
N LEU A 80 1.41 26.92 -4.61
CA LEU A 80 0.42 27.99 -4.49
C LEU A 80 -1.03 27.52 -4.68
N PHE A 81 -1.34 26.32 -4.21
CA PHE A 81 -2.66 25.73 -4.35
C PHE A 81 -3.68 26.44 -3.44
N VAL A 82 -4.60 27.20 -4.05
CA VAL A 82 -5.69 27.90 -3.35
C VAL A 82 -7.09 27.35 -3.68
N GLY A 83 -7.16 26.26 -4.45
CA GLY A 83 -8.41 25.71 -5.00
C GLY A 83 -9.27 24.91 -4.01
N PHE A 84 -9.24 25.22 -2.71
CA PHE A 84 -9.96 24.47 -1.67
C PHE A 84 -11.48 24.54 -1.84
N ASP A 85 -12.04 25.71 -2.14
CA ASP A 85 -13.48 25.86 -2.39
C ASP A 85 -13.93 25.04 -3.60
N GLY A 86 -13.12 25.03 -4.67
CA GLY A 86 -13.37 24.22 -5.86
C GLY A 86 -13.33 22.72 -5.55
N LEU A 87 -12.41 22.28 -4.69
CA LEU A 87 -12.34 20.90 -4.21
C LEU A 87 -13.57 20.54 -3.36
N GLU A 88 -14.01 21.44 -2.48
CA GLU A 88 -15.23 21.25 -1.69
C GLU A 88 -16.48 21.09 -2.58
N ILE A 89 -16.64 21.96 -3.57
CA ILE A 89 -17.74 21.88 -4.54
C ILE A 89 -17.70 20.54 -5.27
N ASN A 90 -16.51 20.08 -5.68
CA ASN A 90 -16.35 18.80 -6.38
C ASN A 90 -16.75 17.61 -5.50
N PHE A 91 -16.38 17.63 -4.22
CA PHE A 91 -16.84 16.62 -3.27
C PHE A 91 -18.35 16.65 -3.09
N LYS A 92 -18.94 17.83 -2.85
CA LYS A 92 -20.39 18.01 -2.69
C LYS A 92 -21.18 17.55 -3.90
N GLN A 93 -20.71 17.85 -5.12
CA GLN A 93 -21.32 17.39 -6.37
C GLN A 93 -21.32 15.87 -6.52
N ARG A 94 -20.34 15.18 -5.92
CA ARG A 94 -20.26 13.71 -5.91
C ARG A 94 -21.04 13.09 -4.75
N ASN A 95 -21.48 13.89 -3.78
CA ASN A 95 -22.27 13.47 -2.62
C ASN A 95 -23.69 14.06 -2.58
N LEU A 96 -24.25 14.44 -3.73
CA LEU A 96 -25.53 15.16 -3.82
C LEU A 96 -26.70 14.43 -3.15
N ASP A 97 -26.73 13.10 -3.27
CA ASP A 97 -27.84 12.28 -2.82
C ASP A 97 -27.85 12.05 -1.30
N LYS A 98 -26.66 11.96 -0.67
CA LYS A 98 -26.53 11.59 0.74
C LYS A 98 -26.29 12.78 1.65
N LYS A 99 -25.41 13.70 1.23
CA LYS A 99 -24.97 14.89 2.01
C LYS A 99 -24.50 14.55 3.43
N ASP A 100 -23.97 13.35 3.63
CA ASP A 100 -23.51 12.80 4.91
C ASP A 100 -22.05 13.13 5.23
N GLY A 101 -21.31 13.76 4.32
CA GLY A 101 -19.87 14.00 4.46
C GLY A 101 -18.97 12.85 4.01
N TYR A 102 -19.55 11.75 3.49
CA TYR A 102 -18.83 10.55 3.12
C TYR A 102 -18.94 10.24 1.63
N LEU A 103 -17.84 9.78 1.03
CA LEU A 103 -17.80 9.35 -0.36
C LEU A 103 -17.24 7.94 -0.51
N GLU A 104 -17.72 7.22 -1.51
CA GLU A 104 -17.00 6.03 -1.98
C GLU A 104 -15.57 6.41 -2.34
N ARG A 105 -14.59 5.56 -1.98
CA ARG A 105 -13.17 5.83 -2.21
C ARG A 105 -12.86 6.22 -3.65
N SER A 106 -13.52 5.58 -4.63
CA SER A 106 -13.34 5.87 -6.06
C SER A 106 -13.84 7.27 -6.45
N SER A 107 -14.91 7.75 -5.83
CA SER A 107 -15.44 9.10 -6.03
C SER A 107 -14.54 10.16 -5.39
N ALA A 108 -14.08 9.92 -4.16
CA ALA A 108 -13.13 10.80 -3.49
C ALA A 108 -11.79 10.91 -4.26
N PHE A 109 -11.29 9.78 -4.78
CA PHE A 109 -10.11 9.75 -5.66
C PHE A 109 -10.28 10.62 -6.90
N LYS A 110 -11.43 10.51 -7.59
CA LYS A 110 -11.72 11.31 -8.79
C LYS A 110 -11.77 12.81 -8.47
N ALA A 111 -12.39 13.21 -7.35
CA ALA A 111 -12.42 14.59 -6.90
C ALA A 111 -11.00 15.15 -6.70
N LEU A 112 -10.17 14.45 -5.92
CA LEU A 112 -8.78 14.84 -5.66
C LEU A 112 -7.94 14.95 -6.94
N LYS A 113 -8.06 13.98 -7.86
CA LYS A 113 -7.36 14.03 -9.16
C LYS A 113 -7.81 15.21 -10.02
N SER A 114 -9.10 15.52 -10.04
CA SER A 114 -9.63 16.63 -10.84
C SER A 114 -9.28 18.01 -10.28
N ALA A 115 -8.98 18.11 -8.99
CA ALA A 115 -8.52 19.35 -8.35
C ALA A 115 -7.06 19.70 -8.69
N LYS A 116 -6.34 18.86 -9.45
CA LYS A 116 -4.93 19.09 -9.83
C LYS A 116 -3.99 19.33 -8.63
N LEU A 117 -4.22 18.61 -7.54
CA LEU A 117 -3.32 18.62 -6.39
C LEU A 117 -1.90 18.20 -6.82
N PRO A 118 -0.83 18.75 -6.23
CA PRO A 118 0.56 18.45 -6.56
C PRO A 118 1.04 17.10 -5.98
N PHE A 119 0.13 16.13 -5.88
CA PHE A 119 0.34 14.83 -5.28
C PHE A 119 0.33 13.73 -6.34
N SER A 120 1.20 12.73 -6.18
CA SER A 120 1.14 11.51 -6.99
C SER A 120 -0.09 10.68 -6.63
N THR A 121 -0.42 9.72 -7.48
CA THR A 121 -1.53 8.78 -7.25
C THR A 121 -1.33 7.98 -5.95
N GLU A 122 -0.08 7.67 -5.61
CA GLU A 122 0.31 6.97 -4.39
C GLU A 122 0.00 7.82 -3.14
N ILE A 123 0.40 9.09 -3.14
CA ILE A 123 0.12 10.01 -2.03
C ILE A 123 -1.38 10.24 -1.86
N ILE A 124 -2.12 10.38 -2.96
CA ILE A 124 -3.59 10.48 -2.92
C ILE A 124 -4.18 9.22 -2.27
N ASN A 125 -3.68 8.03 -2.62
CA ASN A 125 -4.18 6.80 -2.02
C ASN A 125 -3.85 6.67 -0.52
N MET A 126 -2.65 7.09 -0.10
CA MET A 126 -2.29 7.18 1.32
C MET A 126 -3.23 8.13 2.08
N LEU A 127 -3.53 9.29 1.48
CA LEU A 127 -4.44 10.25 2.06
C LEU A 127 -5.84 9.64 2.21
N LEU A 128 -6.39 9.06 1.16
CA LEU A 128 -7.72 8.43 1.20
C LEU A 128 -7.81 7.29 2.21
N GLU A 129 -6.72 6.55 2.44
CA GLU A 129 -6.67 5.47 3.43
C GLU A 129 -6.76 5.99 4.87
N ARG A 130 -6.18 7.16 5.16
CA ARG A 130 -6.26 7.80 6.50
C ARG A 130 -7.67 8.25 6.86
N PHE A 131 -8.47 8.64 5.87
CA PHE A 131 -9.83 9.15 6.06
C PHE A 131 -10.91 8.10 5.73
N ALA A 132 -10.53 6.87 5.44
CA ALA A 132 -11.48 5.79 5.19
C ALA A 132 -12.02 5.23 6.51
N HIS A 133 -13.35 5.18 6.64
CA HIS A 133 -14.00 4.49 7.74
C HIS A 133 -13.72 2.98 7.67
N ARG A 134 -13.30 2.38 8.80
CA ARG A 134 -12.82 0.98 8.83
C ARG A 134 -13.86 -0.03 8.36
N GLU A 135 -15.14 0.22 8.63
CA GLU A 135 -16.21 -0.75 8.34
C GLU A 135 -16.83 -0.55 6.96
N THR A 136 -16.92 0.69 6.48
CA THR A 136 -17.66 1.03 5.27
C THR A 136 -16.75 1.35 4.09
N ASN A 137 -15.45 1.56 4.35
CA ASN A 137 -14.45 2.01 3.39
C ASN A 137 -14.80 3.33 2.67
N LYS A 138 -15.81 4.05 3.18
CA LYS A 138 -16.14 5.40 2.71
C LYS A 138 -15.19 6.40 3.33
N VAL A 139 -14.84 7.40 2.55
CA VAL A 139 -13.89 8.45 2.91
C VAL A 139 -14.65 9.64 3.46
N ASP A 140 -14.31 10.06 4.67
CA ASP A 140 -14.75 11.34 5.24
C ASP A 140 -14.04 12.47 4.49
N TYR A 141 -14.74 13.11 3.55
CA TYR A 141 -14.12 14.15 2.74
C TYR A 141 -14.11 15.51 3.44
N VAL A 142 -14.93 15.68 4.47
CA VAL A 142 -15.02 16.93 5.25
C VAL A 142 -13.74 17.06 6.05
N ASP A 143 -13.41 16.03 6.83
CA ASP A 143 -12.18 15.97 7.61
C ASP A 143 -10.95 16.01 6.70
N LEU A 144 -10.97 15.30 5.56
CA LEU A 144 -9.88 15.32 4.59
C LEU A 144 -9.63 16.73 4.04
N LEU A 145 -10.69 17.45 3.65
CA LEU A 145 -10.57 18.80 3.11
C LEU A 145 -10.00 19.74 4.18
N GLU A 146 -10.51 19.68 5.41
CA GLU A 146 -10.02 20.46 6.54
C GLU A 146 -8.54 20.15 6.86
N TYR A 147 -8.15 18.89 6.71
CA TYR A 147 -6.79 18.43 6.89
C TYR A 147 -5.81 19.09 5.91
N LEU A 148 -6.19 19.16 4.62
CA LEU A 148 -5.38 19.77 3.57
C LEU A 148 -5.39 21.29 3.60
N ASN A 149 -6.49 21.91 4.05
CA ASN A 149 -6.70 23.35 3.96
C ASN A 149 -5.79 24.12 4.93
N TYR A 150 -4.61 24.48 4.44
CA TYR A 150 -3.60 25.21 5.20
C TYR A 150 -3.98 26.66 5.48
N THR A 151 -5.02 27.22 4.82
CA THR A 151 -5.47 28.60 5.10
C THR A 151 -6.39 28.65 6.31
N ILE A 152 -7.04 27.53 6.65
CA ILE A 152 -7.90 27.39 7.83
C ILE A 152 -7.10 26.80 8.99
N ASN A 153 -6.40 25.68 8.75
CA ASN A 153 -5.69 24.92 9.78
C ASN A 153 -4.23 24.67 9.38
N PRO A 154 -3.37 25.70 9.47
CA PRO A 154 -1.96 25.57 9.11
C PRO A 154 -1.19 24.70 10.09
N THR A 155 -0.24 23.95 9.57
CA THR A 155 0.76 23.19 10.34
C THR A 155 2.08 23.96 10.49
N PRO A 156 2.92 23.64 11.51
CA PRO A 156 4.23 24.28 11.74
C PRO A 156 5.30 24.07 10.64
N GLY A 157 4.98 23.36 9.55
CA GLY A 157 5.91 23.02 8.46
C GLY A 157 6.69 21.73 8.71
N ALA A 158 7.08 21.08 7.62
CA ALA A 158 7.71 19.75 7.60
C ALA A 158 9.24 19.77 7.82
N GLN A 159 9.79 20.87 8.35
CA GLN A 159 11.23 21.02 8.61
C GLN A 159 12.12 20.71 7.39
N GLY A 160 11.65 21.05 6.18
CA GLY A 160 12.38 20.83 4.93
C GLY A 160 12.24 19.45 4.30
N LEU A 161 11.42 18.55 4.87
CA LEU A 161 11.11 17.26 4.26
C LEU A 161 10.19 17.43 3.05
N SER A 162 10.54 16.80 1.92
CA SER A 162 9.71 16.81 0.71
C SER A 162 8.68 15.67 0.72
N LYS A 163 7.70 15.76 -0.18
CA LYS A 163 6.73 14.69 -0.46
C LYS A 163 7.37 13.35 -0.84
N ASP A 164 8.60 13.35 -1.35
CA ASP A 164 9.34 12.11 -1.67
C ASP A 164 9.67 11.30 -0.41
N THR A 165 9.73 11.95 0.75
CA THR A 165 9.85 11.28 2.06
C THR A 165 8.70 10.31 2.28
N LEU A 166 7.49 10.65 1.81
CA LEU A 166 6.30 9.79 1.90
C LEU A 166 6.41 8.60 0.93
N LEU A 167 7.13 8.79 -0.18
CA LEU A 167 7.34 7.74 -1.19
C LEU A 167 8.59 6.91 -0.92
N TYR A 168 9.39 7.27 0.08
CA TYR A 168 10.55 6.50 0.50
C TYR A 168 10.08 5.14 1.01
N ARG A 169 10.31 4.11 0.20
CA ARG A 169 10.25 2.74 0.65
C ARG A 169 11.57 2.46 1.32
N LYS A 170 11.57 2.05 2.58
CA LYS A 170 12.78 1.46 3.17
C LYS A 170 13.30 0.41 2.19
N PRO A 171 14.61 0.39 1.85
CA PRO A 171 15.19 -0.71 1.09
C PRO A 171 14.74 -1.99 1.78
N ASN A 172 13.86 -2.73 1.10
CA ASN A 172 13.15 -3.85 1.69
C ASN A 172 14.16 -4.77 2.39
N GLU A 173 13.96 -5.05 3.68
CA GLU A 173 14.03 -6.43 4.13
C GLU A 173 13.25 -7.23 3.09
N ALA A 174 13.95 -8.08 2.33
CA ALA A 174 13.42 -8.66 1.12
C ALA A 174 12.42 -9.77 1.47
N SER A 175 11.32 -9.45 2.13
CA SER A 175 10.40 -10.45 2.65
C SER A 175 9.51 -11.04 1.55
N VAL A 176 9.24 -12.33 1.64
CA VAL A 176 8.39 -13.13 0.75
C VAL A 176 7.13 -13.52 1.49
N ARG A 177 5.96 -13.33 0.87
CA ARG A 177 4.63 -13.65 1.43
C ARG A 177 4.36 -15.15 1.32
N VAL A 178 4.89 -15.92 2.27
CA VAL A 178 4.84 -17.39 2.30
C VAL A 178 3.41 -17.94 2.28
N CYS A 179 2.47 -17.29 2.99
CA CYS A 179 1.08 -17.75 2.99
C CYS A 179 0.44 -17.74 1.61
N GLU A 180 0.68 -16.68 0.82
CA GLU A 180 0.16 -16.59 -0.54
C GLU A 180 0.77 -17.66 -1.43
N PHE A 181 2.09 -17.84 -1.36
CA PHE A 181 2.79 -18.91 -2.06
C PHE A 181 2.22 -20.30 -1.76
N VAL A 182 2.08 -20.64 -0.48
CA VAL A 182 1.55 -21.94 -0.04
C VAL A 182 0.10 -22.13 -0.49
N ASN A 183 -0.73 -21.10 -0.39
CA ASN A 183 -2.12 -21.18 -0.83
C ASN A 183 -2.25 -21.33 -2.35
N ASP A 184 -1.41 -20.66 -3.12
CA ASP A 184 -1.41 -20.81 -4.57
C ASP A 184 -0.89 -22.17 -5.01
N LEU A 185 0.12 -22.71 -4.32
CA LEU A 185 0.54 -24.09 -4.51
C LEU A 185 -0.61 -25.07 -4.25
N ARG A 186 -1.40 -24.89 -3.18
CA ARG A 186 -2.56 -25.75 -2.89
C ARG A 186 -3.60 -25.76 -4.01
N LYS A 187 -3.79 -24.64 -4.72
CA LYS A 187 -4.77 -24.54 -5.82
C LYS A 187 -4.32 -25.27 -7.09
N LEU A 188 -3.04 -25.55 -7.24
CA LEU A 188 -2.46 -26.22 -8.41
C LEU A 188 -2.44 -27.75 -8.27
N LEU A 189 -2.77 -28.28 -7.08
CA LEU A 189 -2.83 -29.70 -6.76
C LEU A 189 -4.28 -30.20 -6.68
#